data_AF-A0AA95LC19-F1
#
_entry.id   AF-A0AA95LC19-F1
#
_cell.length_a   1.000
_cell.length_b   1.000
_cell.length_c   1.000
_cell.angle_alpha   90.00
_cell.angle_beta   90.00
_cell.angle_gamma   90.00
#
_symmetry.space_group_name_H-M   'P 1'
#
loop_
_entity.id
_entity.type
_entity.pdbx_description
1 polymer ?
#
loop_
_entity_poly.entity_id
_entity_poly.type
_entity_poly.pdbx_seq_one_letter_code
_entity_poly.pdbx_strand_id
1 'polypeptide(L)'
;MDYRIFKRINEYAGRYQLLDTLVINFSQKVRFLFLFILIFMWFRNNSQKKITLFTIISIGLSLVLNKLIKLFYFKPRPFLNLWVHLLPPFPSKKSSSFPSKHTTLAFTAATSVFFYKRFLGSMMYLAAILTGFSRIWMGQHYPLDILGSSILGSLTSIVVKMTGWIWNPIIERVIKDTAKG
;
A
#
# COMPACT_ATOMS: atom_id res chain seq x y z
N MET A 1 -11.97 21.19 -0.90
CA MET A 1 -12.49 20.17 0.04
C MET A 1 -11.36 19.37 0.71
N ASP A 2 -10.45 18.78 -0.07
CA ASP A 2 -9.29 17.98 0.39
C ASP A 2 -8.44 18.66 1.49
N TYR A 3 -8.15 19.96 1.31
CA TYR A 3 -7.39 20.78 2.26
C TYR A 3 -8.02 20.93 3.65
N ARG A 4 -9.35 21.10 3.73
CA ARG A 4 -10.04 21.30 5.02
C ARG A 4 -10.00 20.03 5.86
N ILE A 5 -10.21 18.88 5.21
CA ILE A 5 -10.15 17.56 5.85
C ILE A 5 -8.71 17.28 6.28
N PHE A 6 -7.74 17.50 5.40
CA PHE A 6 -6.33 17.36 5.72
C PHE A 6 -5.94 18.19 6.94
N LYS A 7 -6.28 19.49 6.97
CA LYS A 7 -5.89 20.40 8.05
C LYS A 7 -6.48 19.95 9.40
N ARG A 8 -7.76 19.58 9.44
CA ARG A 8 -8.40 19.07 10.67
C ARG A 8 -7.70 17.84 11.24
N ILE A 9 -7.20 16.94 10.39
CA ILE A 9 -6.47 15.75 10.85
C ILE A 9 -5.07 16.13 11.32
N ASN A 10 -4.36 16.95 10.54
CA ASN A 10 -2.97 17.30 10.81
C ASN A 10 -2.80 18.28 11.99
N GLU A 11 -3.83 19.05 12.36
CA GLU A 11 -3.85 19.91 13.56
C GLU A 11 -3.66 19.15 14.89
N TYR A 12 -3.91 17.83 14.89
CA TYR A 12 -3.66 16.95 16.04
C TYR A 12 -2.26 16.32 16.02
N ALA A 13 -1.58 16.32 14.86
CA ALA A 13 -0.23 15.82 14.76
C ALA A 13 0.74 16.77 15.47
N GLY A 14 1.71 16.23 16.20
CA GLY A 14 2.66 17.01 17.01
C GLY A 14 2.16 17.36 18.42
N ARG A 15 0.91 17.05 18.77
CA ARG A 15 0.37 17.34 20.12
C ARG A 15 0.70 16.27 21.16
N TYR A 16 0.79 15.01 20.73
CA TYR A 16 1.00 13.87 21.63
C TYR A 16 2.14 12.99 21.09
N GLN A 17 3.33 13.13 21.68
CA GLN A 17 4.55 12.47 21.19
C GLN A 17 4.43 10.93 21.13
N LEU A 18 3.73 10.32 22.08
CA LEU A 18 3.45 8.87 22.07
C LEU A 18 2.62 8.47 20.84
N LEU A 19 1.53 9.19 20.58
CA LEU A 19 0.65 8.93 19.45
C LEU A 19 1.40 9.10 18.13
N ASP A 20 2.16 10.18 17.98
CA ASP A 20 2.95 10.44 16.78
C ASP A 20 4.00 9.34 16.54
N THR A 21 4.67 8.89 17.60
CA THR A 21 5.64 7.79 17.52
C THR A 21 4.98 6.49 17.07
N LEU A 22 3.79 6.18 17.59
CA LEU A 22 3.01 5.01 17.17
C LEU A 22 2.60 5.11 15.70
N VAL A 23 2.10 6.27 15.27
CA VAL A 23 1.67 6.52 13.88
C VAL A 23 2.86 6.43 12.91
N ILE A 24 4.00 7.01 13.25
CA ILE A 24 5.24 6.94 12.45
C ILE A 24 5.70 5.49 12.31
N ASN A 25 5.81 4.78 13.44
CA ASN A 25 6.25 3.39 13.46
C ASN A 25 5.31 2.49 12.67
N PHE A 26 4.00 2.65 12.86
CA PHE A 26 3.00 1.91 12.11
C PHE A 26 3.13 2.18 10.61
N SER A 27 3.18 3.45 10.20
CA SER A 27 3.29 3.83 8.79
C SER A 27 4.52 3.24 8.10
N GLN A 28 5.64 3.09 8.81
CA GLN A 28 6.88 2.54 8.24
C GLN A 28 6.94 1.01 8.29
N LYS A 29 6.39 0.40 9.35
CA LYS A 29 6.54 -1.03 9.63
C LYS A 29 5.48 -1.91 8.97
N VAL A 30 4.30 -1.39 8.63
CA VAL A 30 3.22 -2.19 8.00
C VAL A 30 3.67 -2.91 6.73
N ARG A 31 4.54 -2.31 5.90
CA ARG A 31 5.07 -3.00 4.71
C ARG A 31 5.86 -4.27 5.07
N PHE A 32 6.58 -4.27 6.19
CA PHE A 32 7.32 -5.44 6.66
C PHE A 32 6.39 -6.50 7.23
N LEU A 33 5.31 -6.06 7.91
CA LEU A 33 4.23 -6.98 8.31
C LEU A 33 3.64 -7.70 7.10
N PHE A 34 3.38 -6.99 6.01
CA PHE A 34 2.80 -7.57 4.80
C PHE A 34 3.77 -8.56 4.14
N LEU A 35 5.05 -8.20 4.06
CA LEU A 35 6.09 -9.10 3.58
C LEU A 35 6.19 -10.36 4.45
N PHE A 36 6.17 -10.20 5.78
CA PHE A 36 6.21 -11.34 6.71
C PHE A 36 5.01 -12.27 6.51
N ILE A 37 3.80 -11.74 6.34
CA ILE A 37 2.59 -12.53 6.04
C ILE A 37 2.79 -13.33 4.74
N LEU A 38 3.30 -12.70 3.68
CA LEU A 38 3.51 -13.36 2.39
C LEU A 38 4.59 -14.45 2.45
N ILE A 39 5.68 -14.20 3.19
CA ILE A 39 6.73 -15.19 3.46
C ILE A 39 6.16 -16.36 4.27
N PHE A 40 5.38 -16.08 5.32
CA PHE A 40 4.75 -17.13 6.11
C PHE A 40 3.78 -17.99 5.28
N MET A 41 2.99 -17.36 4.41
CA MET A 41 2.10 -18.06 3.47
C MET A 41 2.87 -18.94 2.48
N TRP A 42 4.05 -18.51 2.03
CA TRP A 42 4.89 -19.25 1.09
C TRP A 42 5.28 -20.64 1.61
N PHE A 43 5.59 -20.76 2.90
CA PHE A 43 6.04 -22.02 3.50
C PHE A 43 4.91 -22.97 3.91
N ARG A 44 3.64 -22.58 3.72
CA ARG A 44 2.52 -23.34 4.28
C ARG A 44 1.99 -24.44 3.35
N ASN A 45 1.61 -24.12 2.12
CA ASN A 45 1.18 -25.10 1.11
C ASN A 45 1.14 -24.50 -0.30
N ASN A 46 1.00 -25.33 -1.33
CA ASN A 46 0.98 -24.90 -2.74
C ASN A 46 -0.15 -23.91 -3.07
N SER A 47 -1.32 -24.02 -2.41
CA SER A 47 -2.41 -23.06 -2.56
C SER A 47 -2.01 -21.67 -2.05
N GLN A 48 -1.33 -21.59 -0.90
CA GLN A 48 -0.84 -20.32 -0.35
C GLN A 48 0.33 -19.76 -1.14
N LYS A 49 1.24 -20.59 -1.66
CA LYS A 49 2.28 -20.16 -2.62
C LYS A 49 1.66 -19.48 -3.83
N LYS A 50 0.59 -20.05 -4.40
CA LYS A 50 -0.16 -19.46 -5.54
C LYS A 50 -0.70 -18.08 -5.19
N ILE A 51 -1.34 -17.92 -4.03
CA ILE A 51 -1.86 -16.62 -3.56
C ILE A 51 -0.71 -15.60 -3.37
N THR A 52 0.40 -16.02 -2.76
CA THR A 52 1.58 -15.18 -2.55
C THR A 52 2.13 -14.68 -3.89
N LEU A 53 2.28 -15.55 -4.89
CA LEU A 53 2.78 -15.15 -6.22
C LEU A 53 1.84 -14.18 -6.93
N PHE A 54 0.53 -14.43 -6.92
CA PHE A 54 -0.45 -13.48 -7.44
C PHE A 54 -0.36 -12.11 -6.74
N THR A 55 -0.15 -12.12 -5.42
CA THR A 55 0.00 -10.89 -4.64
C THR A 55 1.27 -10.15 -5.01
N ILE A 56 2.40 -10.85 -5.18
CA ILE A 56 3.69 -10.26 -5.60
C ILE A 56 3.57 -9.64 -6.99
N ILE A 57 2.97 -10.35 -7.95
CA ILE A 57 2.72 -9.85 -9.31
C ILE A 57 1.85 -8.59 -9.26
N SER A 58 0.76 -8.63 -8.49
CA SER A 58 -0.14 -7.48 -8.30
C SER A 58 0.59 -6.27 -7.72
N ILE A 59 1.39 -6.47 -6.66
CA ILE A 59 2.20 -5.41 -6.05
C ILE A 59 3.18 -4.84 -7.09
N GLY A 60 3.92 -5.69 -7.79
CA GLY A 60 4.86 -5.27 -8.83
C GLY A 60 4.20 -4.38 -9.88
N LEU A 61 3.09 -4.84 -10.46
CA LEU A 61 2.34 -4.09 -11.47
C LEU A 61 1.80 -2.76 -10.92
N SER A 62 1.23 -2.76 -9.70
CA SER A 62 0.70 -1.54 -9.08
C SER A 62 1.77 -0.50 -8.77
N LEU A 63 3.00 -0.94 -8.45
CA LEU A 63 4.14 -0.05 -8.22
C LEU A 63 4.70 0.53 -9.52
N VAL A 64 4.68 -0.25 -10.61
CA VAL A 64 5.00 0.25 -11.95
C VAL A 64 4.00 1.33 -12.35
N LEU A 65 2.69 1.06 -12.22
CA LEU A 65 1.64 2.04 -12.49
C LEU A 65 1.77 3.29 -11.60
N ASN A 66 2.07 3.12 -10.30
CA ASN A 66 2.32 4.24 -9.40
C ASN A 66 3.48 5.12 -9.89
N LYS A 67 4.58 4.51 -10.35
CA LYS A 67 5.74 5.23 -10.89
C LYS A 67 5.39 5.92 -12.20
N LEU A 68 4.68 5.25 -13.12
CA LEU A 68 4.25 5.83 -14.39
C LEU A 68 3.36 7.06 -14.17
N ILE A 69 2.34 6.95 -13.30
CA ILE A 69 1.47 8.10 -12.97
C ILE A 69 2.31 9.27 -12.45
N LYS A 70 3.33 9.02 -11.63
CA LYS A 70 4.21 10.08 -11.13
C LYS A 70 5.10 10.74 -12.17
N LEU A 71 5.41 10.06 -13.27
CA LEU A 71 6.18 10.63 -14.37
C LEU A 71 5.32 11.59 -15.20
N PHE A 72 4.04 11.28 -15.40
CA PHE A 72 3.13 12.10 -16.21
C PHE A 72 2.33 13.12 -15.40
N TYR A 73 2.09 12.87 -14.11
CA TYR A 73 1.28 13.72 -13.24
C TYR A 73 2.02 14.04 -11.94
N PHE A 74 2.56 15.25 -11.87
CA PHE A 74 3.16 15.79 -10.68
C PHE A 74 2.11 16.54 -9.85
N LYS A 75 1.90 16.10 -8.61
CA LYS A 75 1.07 16.82 -7.63
C LYS A 75 1.96 17.23 -6.45
N PRO A 76 2.01 18.52 -6.06
CA PRO A 76 2.80 18.95 -4.91
C PRO A 76 2.26 18.34 -3.61
N ARG A 77 3.13 18.16 -2.62
CA ARG A 77 2.78 17.63 -1.29
C ARG A 77 2.21 18.71 -0.38
N PRO A 78 1.42 18.34 0.65
CA PRO A 78 0.82 19.30 1.57
C PRO A 78 1.82 20.29 2.19
N PHE A 79 2.96 19.78 2.67
CA PHE A 79 3.99 20.58 3.33
C PHE A 79 4.74 21.58 2.42
N LEU A 80 4.53 21.55 1.09
CA LEU A 80 5.14 22.54 0.19
C LEU A 80 4.36 23.86 0.16
N ASN A 81 3.04 23.78 0.31
CA ASN A 81 2.15 24.92 0.08
C ASN A 81 1.36 25.31 1.33
N LEU A 82 1.46 24.54 2.42
CA LEU A 82 0.69 24.72 3.64
C LEU A 82 1.61 24.67 4.85
N TRP A 83 1.23 25.40 5.89
CA TRP A 83 1.77 25.21 7.23
C TRP A 83 1.19 23.91 7.80
N VAL A 84 2.05 22.90 7.98
CA VAL A 84 1.66 21.56 8.42
C VAL A 84 2.62 21.04 9.48
N HIS A 85 2.11 20.20 10.37
CA HIS A 85 2.92 19.38 11.26
C HIS A 85 3.46 18.19 10.47
N LEU A 86 4.63 18.35 9.86
CA LEU A 86 5.29 17.30 9.08
C LEU A 86 6.04 16.35 10.00
N LEU A 87 5.65 15.07 10.01
CA LEU A 87 6.31 14.05 10.83
C LEU A 87 7.29 13.19 10.00
N PRO A 88 8.39 12.69 10.60
CA PRO A 88 9.34 11.79 9.95
C PRO A 88 8.70 10.51 9.41
N PRO A 89 9.14 9.95 8.27
CA PRO A 89 10.32 10.36 7.52
C PRO A 89 9.99 11.50 6.55
N PHE A 90 10.88 12.48 6.42
CA PHE A 90 10.68 13.64 5.56
C PHE A 90 10.85 13.25 4.08
N PRO A 91 9.77 13.22 3.28
CA PRO A 91 9.88 12.82 1.88
C PRO A 91 10.51 13.95 1.05
N SER A 92 11.17 13.58 -0.06
CA SER A 92 11.79 14.55 -0.96
C SER A 92 10.78 15.58 -1.47
N LYS A 93 11.16 16.87 -1.42
CA LYS A 93 10.38 18.00 -1.94
C LYS A 93 10.10 17.87 -3.45
N LYS A 94 10.97 17.18 -4.19
CA LYS A 94 10.83 16.95 -5.64
C LYS A 94 9.92 15.76 -5.97
N SER A 95 9.38 15.06 -4.96
CA SER A 95 8.55 13.86 -5.19
C SER A 95 7.06 14.18 -5.20
N SER A 96 6.35 13.68 -6.22
CA SER A 96 4.89 13.81 -6.31
C SER A 96 4.17 13.16 -5.13
N SER A 97 3.12 13.83 -4.64
CA SER A 97 2.20 13.34 -3.60
C SER A 97 1.28 12.24 -4.11
N PHE A 98 0.84 12.32 -5.37
CA PHE A 98 -0.07 11.34 -5.97
C PHE A 98 0.67 10.37 -6.90
N PRO A 99 0.40 9.06 -6.84
CA PRO A 99 -0.29 8.33 -5.77
C PRO A 99 0.67 7.97 -4.61
N SER A 100 0.13 7.71 -3.43
CA SER A 100 0.87 7.21 -2.26
C SER A 100 1.35 5.78 -2.48
N LYS A 101 2.67 5.58 -2.53
CA LYS A 101 3.29 4.24 -2.69
C LYS A 101 2.89 3.26 -1.57
N HIS A 102 2.86 3.73 -0.31
CA HIS A 102 2.53 2.90 0.84
C HIS A 102 1.07 2.44 0.79
N THR A 103 0.16 3.35 0.45
CA THR A 103 -1.26 3.06 0.32
C THR A 103 -1.53 2.15 -0.86
N THR A 104 -0.94 2.43 -2.04
CA THR A 104 -1.06 1.54 -3.21
C THR A 104 -0.61 0.13 -2.86
N LEU A 105 0.59 -0.06 -2.30
CA LEU A 105 1.08 -1.39 -1.94
C LEU A 105 0.16 -2.09 -0.95
N ALA A 106 -0.28 -1.39 0.10
CA ALA A 106 -1.09 -1.99 1.15
C ALA A 106 -2.48 -2.43 0.62
N PHE A 107 -3.14 -1.57 -0.15
CA PHE A 107 -4.43 -1.91 -0.76
C PHE A 107 -4.30 -3.01 -1.82
N THR A 108 -3.25 -3.01 -2.63
CA THR A 108 -2.97 -4.10 -3.57
C THR A 108 -2.83 -5.44 -2.84
N ALA A 109 -1.99 -5.49 -1.81
CA ALA A 109 -1.75 -6.71 -1.06
C ALA A 109 -3.02 -7.22 -0.36
N ALA A 110 -3.75 -6.33 0.32
CA ALA A 110 -4.99 -6.65 1.00
C ALA A 110 -6.05 -7.19 0.03
N THR A 111 -6.25 -6.53 -1.11
CA THR A 111 -7.21 -6.94 -2.13
C THR A 111 -6.88 -8.32 -2.71
N SER A 112 -5.61 -8.53 -3.07
CA SER A 112 -5.18 -9.81 -3.66
C SER A 112 -5.39 -10.97 -2.69
N VAL A 113 -4.99 -10.82 -1.43
CA VAL A 113 -5.17 -11.86 -0.39
C VAL A 113 -6.66 -12.06 -0.06
N PHE A 114 -7.45 -10.98 -0.01
CA PHE A 114 -8.88 -11.03 0.31
C PHE A 114 -9.68 -11.93 -0.64
N PHE A 115 -9.31 -11.98 -1.92
CA PHE A 115 -9.98 -12.86 -2.89
C PHE A 115 -9.90 -14.35 -2.57
N TYR A 116 -8.91 -14.78 -1.80
CA TYR A 116 -8.67 -16.19 -1.49
C TYR A 116 -8.76 -16.50 0.01
N LYS A 117 -8.45 -15.54 0.88
CA LYS A 117 -8.48 -15.65 2.34
C LYS A 117 -9.18 -14.43 2.94
N ARG A 118 -10.53 -14.42 2.91
CA ARG A 118 -11.36 -13.27 3.32
C ARG A 118 -10.99 -12.71 4.68
N PHE A 119 -10.84 -13.55 5.71
CA PHE A 119 -10.51 -13.08 7.07
C PHE A 119 -9.14 -12.37 7.11
N LEU A 120 -8.09 -13.03 6.61
CA LEU A 120 -6.73 -12.46 6.57
C LEU A 120 -6.68 -11.19 5.70
N GLY A 121 -7.31 -11.21 4.52
CA GLY A 121 -7.40 -10.04 3.66
C GLY A 121 -8.16 -8.88 4.30
N SER A 122 -9.21 -9.16 5.10
CA SER A 122 -9.94 -8.12 5.84
C SER A 122 -9.06 -7.47 6.91
N MET A 123 -8.27 -8.28 7.64
CA MET A 123 -7.29 -7.75 8.60
C MET A 123 -6.22 -6.90 7.90
N MET A 124 -5.76 -7.33 6.72
CA MET A 124 -4.83 -6.55 5.90
C MET A 124 -5.47 -5.26 5.38
N TYR A 125 -6.76 -5.25 5.03
CA TYR A 125 -7.48 -4.03 4.67
C TYR A 125 -7.56 -3.04 5.83
N LEU A 126 -7.83 -3.51 7.04
CA LEU A 126 -7.82 -2.65 8.22
C LEU A 126 -6.43 -1.99 8.38
N ALA A 127 -5.36 -2.77 8.26
CA ALA A 127 -4.00 -2.24 8.29
C ALA A 127 -3.71 -1.27 7.12
N ALA A 128 -4.27 -1.51 5.93
CA ALA A 128 -4.12 -0.64 4.76
C ALA A 128 -4.86 0.70 4.93
N ILE A 129 -6.06 0.70 5.51
CA ILE A 129 -6.83 1.90 5.84
C ILE A 129 -6.05 2.74 6.87
N LEU A 130 -5.58 2.10 7.94
CA LEU A 130 -4.75 2.76 8.96
C LEU A 130 -3.45 3.31 8.36
N THR A 131 -2.86 2.60 7.39
CA THR A 131 -1.68 3.09 6.66
C THR A 131 -2.04 4.33 5.87
N GLY A 132 -3.16 4.34 5.14
CA GLY A 132 -3.62 5.53 4.43
C GLY A 132 -3.82 6.73 5.36
N PHE A 133 -4.49 6.50 6.49
CA PHE A 133 -4.72 7.53 7.51
C PHE A 133 -3.41 8.07 8.11
N SER A 134 -2.46 7.20 8.44
CA SER A 134 -1.16 7.63 8.99
C SER A 134 -0.42 8.56 8.03
N ARG A 135 -0.53 8.37 6.71
CA ARG A 135 0.09 9.25 5.72
C ARG A 135 -0.49 10.67 5.71
N ILE A 136 -1.78 10.81 6.00
CA ILE A 136 -2.47 12.09 6.13
C ILE A 136 -2.06 12.75 7.45
N TRP A 137 -2.09 11.99 8.55
CA TRP A 137 -1.67 12.44 9.88
C TRP A 137 -0.26 13.03 9.86
N MET A 138 0.68 12.33 9.22
CA MET A 138 2.08 12.74 9.12
C MET A 138 2.32 13.93 8.17
N GLY A 139 1.28 14.50 7.57
CA GLY A 139 1.39 15.69 6.72
C GLY A 139 1.93 15.42 5.31
N GLN A 140 1.98 14.15 4.87
CA GLN A 140 2.72 13.77 3.66
C GLN A 140 1.85 13.64 2.40
N HIS A 141 0.56 13.41 2.58
CA HIS A 141 -0.40 13.14 1.50
C HIS A 141 -1.78 13.73 1.84
N TYR A 142 -2.53 14.09 0.80
CA TYR A 142 -3.91 14.50 0.94
C TYR A 142 -4.87 13.30 1.00
N PRO A 143 -6.06 13.42 1.64
CA PRO A 143 -7.10 12.41 1.60
C PRO A 143 -7.44 11.86 0.21
N LEU A 144 -7.55 12.72 -0.81
CA LEU A 144 -7.80 12.25 -2.18
C LEU A 144 -6.61 11.45 -2.75
N ASP A 145 -5.38 11.73 -2.32
CA ASP A 145 -4.24 10.94 -2.75
C ASP A 145 -4.37 9.50 -2.24
N ILE A 146 -4.80 9.34 -0.99
CA ILE A 146 -5.03 8.04 -0.36
C ILE A 146 -6.18 7.32 -1.04
N LEU A 147 -7.29 8.00 -1.30
CA LEU A 147 -8.43 7.40 -1.99
C LEU A 147 -8.05 6.88 -3.39
N GLY A 148 -7.44 7.73 -4.22
CA GLY A 148 -7.03 7.31 -5.57
C GLY A 148 -5.96 6.22 -5.55
N SER A 149 -5.06 6.22 -4.56
CA SER A 149 -4.07 5.15 -4.37
C SER A 149 -4.72 3.81 -3.98
N SER A 150 -5.76 3.87 -3.16
CA SER A 150 -6.54 2.71 -2.70
C SER A 150 -7.29 2.08 -3.87
N ILE A 151 -7.92 2.91 -4.70
CA ILE A 151 -8.58 2.48 -5.94
C ILE A 151 -7.57 1.86 -6.90
N LEU A 152 -6.45 2.54 -7.17
CA LEU A 152 -5.40 2.05 -8.07
C LEU A 152 -4.90 0.66 -7.68
N GLY A 153 -4.55 0.47 -6.40
CA GLY A 153 -4.03 -0.82 -5.91
C GLY A 153 -5.07 -1.94 -5.95
N SER A 154 -6.31 -1.63 -5.57
CA SER A 154 -7.40 -2.61 -5.58
C SER A 154 -7.76 -3.02 -7.01
N LEU A 155 -7.90 -2.06 -7.92
CA LEU A 155 -8.18 -2.32 -9.34
C LEU A 155 -7.06 -3.13 -10.00
N THR A 156 -5.79 -2.85 -9.68
CA THR A 156 -4.68 -3.63 -10.22
C THR A 156 -4.78 -5.10 -9.80
N SER A 157 -5.13 -5.37 -8.54
CA SER A 157 -5.31 -6.74 -8.05
C SER A 157 -6.51 -7.44 -8.70
N ILE A 158 -7.60 -6.71 -8.94
CA ILE A 158 -8.77 -7.21 -9.67
C ILE A 158 -8.37 -7.61 -11.10
N VAL A 159 -7.66 -6.73 -11.81
CA VAL A 159 -7.21 -6.98 -13.19
C VAL A 159 -6.25 -8.17 -13.25
N VAL A 160 -5.30 -8.28 -12.32
CA VAL A 160 -4.38 -9.44 -12.25
C VAL A 160 -5.15 -10.74 -12.00
N LYS A 161 -6.19 -10.71 -11.16
CA LYS A 161 -7.05 -11.88 -10.95
C LYS A 161 -7.85 -12.24 -12.21
N MET A 162 -8.46 -11.26 -12.88
CA MET A 162 -9.22 -11.48 -14.13
C MET A 162 -8.33 -12.01 -15.26
N THR A 163 -7.09 -11.51 -15.32
CA THR A 163 -6.06 -11.99 -16.26
C THR A 163 -5.28 -13.19 -15.71
N GLY A 164 -5.82 -13.90 -14.71
CA GLY A 164 -5.13 -15.01 -14.04
C GLY A 164 -4.67 -16.12 -14.98
N TRP A 165 -5.36 -16.32 -16.10
CA TRP A 165 -4.95 -17.26 -17.15
C TRP A 165 -3.58 -16.94 -17.77
N ILE A 166 -3.18 -15.67 -17.83
CA ILE A 166 -1.86 -15.23 -18.31
C ILE A 166 -0.77 -15.62 -17.29
N TRP A 167 -1.07 -15.47 -16.00
CA TRP A 167 -0.10 -15.64 -14.92
C TRP A 167 0.02 -17.08 -14.42
N ASN A 168 -1.05 -17.87 -14.52
CA ASN A 168 -1.11 -19.25 -14.04
C ASN A 168 0.03 -20.14 -14.56
N PRO A 169 0.41 -20.14 -15.86
CA PRO A 169 1.50 -20.99 -16.36
C PRO A 169 2.84 -20.68 -15.69
N ILE A 170 3.14 -19.39 -15.46
CA ILE A 170 4.37 -18.94 -14.80
C ILE A 170 4.33 -19.34 -13.32
N ILE A 171 3.21 -19.10 -12.66
CA ILE A 171 3.02 -19.41 -11.23
C ILE A 171 3.17 -20.92 -10.97
N GLU A 172 2.55 -21.76 -11.81
CA GLU A 172 2.61 -23.20 -11.67
C GLU A 172 4.00 -23.77 -11.94
N ARG A 173 4.74 -23.17 -12.88
CA ARG A 173 6.15 -23.51 -13.10
C ARG A 173 6.99 -23.23 -11.85
N VAL A 174 6.87 -22.02 -11.29
CA VAL A 174 7.58 -21.63 -10.06
C VAL A 174 7.24 -22.57 -8.90
N ILE A 175 5.96 -22.92 -8.71
CA ILE A 175 5.57 -23.85 -7.64
C ILE A 175 6.19 -25.23 -7.84
N LYS A 176 6.17 -25.77 -9.06
CA LYS A 176 6.78 -27.08 -9.39
C LYS A 176 8.28 -27.08 -9.13
N ASP A 177 8.99 -26.02 -9.51
CA ASP A 177 10.44 -25.93 -9.30
C ASP A 177 10.77 -25.87 -7.81
N THR A 178 9.97 -25.18 -7.01
CA THR A 178 10.15 -25.12 -5.54
C THR A 178 9.75 -26.39 -4.79
N ALA A 179 9.20 -27.39 -5.48
CA ALA A 179 8.86 -28.69 -4.90
C ALA A 179 9.92 -29.76 -5.22
N LYS A 180 10.87 -29.46 -6.10
CA LYS A 180 11.93 -30.39 -6.54
C LYS A 180 13.27 -30.19 -5.82
N GLY A 181 13.44 -29.09 -5.09
CA GLY A 181 14.59 -28.80 -4.24
C GLY A 181 14.21 -28.87 -2.77
#